data_AF-A0A951SXQ3-F1
#
_entry.id   AF-A0A951SXQ3-F1
#
_cell.length_a   1.000
_cell.length_b   1.000
_cell.length_c   1.000
_cell.angle_alpha   90.00
_cell.angle_beta   90.00
_cell.angle_gamma   90.00
#
_symmetry.space_group_name_H-M   'P 1'
#
loop_
_entity.id
_entity.type
_entity.pdbx_description
1 polymer ?
#
loop_
_entity_poly.entity_id
_entity_poly.type
_entity_poly.pdbx_seq_one_letter_code
_entity_poly.pdbx_strand_id
1 'polypeptide(L)'
;MQVTTDLDEIRKTLSFTMMPHELDVAMPLIEEIQELKRQKNVVVLGHNYMTPDVFYGCSDYIGDSLGLARQAAETEADIIL
;
A
#
# COMPACT_ATOMS: atom_id res chain seq x y z
N MET A 1 -7.63 6.68 -4.49
CA MET A 1 -6.93 7.71 -3.67
C MET A 1 -5.48 7.28 -3.56
N GLN A 2 -4.52 8.20 -3.71
CA GLN A 2 -3.10 7.87 -3.54
C GLN A 2 -2.77 7.76 -2.05
N VAL A 3 -2.05 6.71 -1.66
CA VAL A 3 -1.68 6.45 -0.26
C VAL A 3 -0.32 7.11 0.04
N THR A 4 -0.11 7.52 1.29
CA THR A 4 1.16 8.09 1.74
C THR A 4 2.27 7.03 1.70
N THR A 5 3.50 7.47 1.45
CA THR A 5 4.69 6.62 1.43
C THR A 5 5.57 6.80 2.68
N ASP A 6 5.20 7.73 3.56
CA ASP A 6 5.90 8.02 4.80
C ASP A 6 5.59 6.95 5.87
N LEU A 7 6.64 6.32 6.39
CA LEU A 7 6.51 5.18 7.32
C LEU A 7 5.90 5.59 8.68
N ASP A 8 6.14 6.80 9.14
CA ASP A 8 5.59 7.29 10.41
C ASP A 8 4.08 7.56 10.27
N GLU A 9 3.65 8.13 9.14
CA GLU A 9 2.23 8.29 8.82
C GLU A 9 1.51 6.95 8.64
N ILE A 10 2.14 5.98 7.95
CA ILE A 10 1.62 4.62 7.81
C ILE A 10 1.45 3.97 9.18
N ARG A 11 2.49 4.00 10.02
CA ARG A 11 2.44 3.42 11.38
C ARG A 11 1.32 4.04 12.21
N LYS A 12 1.18 5.36 12.16
CA LYS A 12 0.11 6.09 12.85
C LYS A 12 -1.27 5.66 12.34
N THR A 13 -1.44 5.53 11.04
CA THR A 13 -2.72 5.14 10.42
C THR A 13 -3.12 3.71 10.80
N LEU A 14 -2.16 2.77 10.74
CA LEU A 14 -2.40 1.38 11.13
C LEU A 14 -2.67 1.22 12.62
N SER A 15 -2.15 2.10 13.48
CA SER A 15 -2.40 2.04 14.92
C SER A 15 -3.86 2.23 15.34
N PHE A 16 -4.71 2.76 14.46
CA PHE A 16 -6.15 2.86 14.70
C PHE A 16 -6.91 1.55 14.49
N THR A 17 -6.32 0.58 13.79
CA THR A 17 -6.99 -0.65 13.34
C THR A 17 -6.24 -1.93 13.68
N MET A 18 -4.94 -1.86 13.99
CA MET A 18 -4.08 -2.98 14.34
C MET A 18 -3.50 -2.84 15.75
N MET A 19 -3.28 -3.96 16.42
CA MET A 19 -2.67 -3.99 17.75
C MET A 19 -1.15 -3.73 17.68
N PRO A 20 -0.52 -3.23 18.75
CA PRO A 20 0.90 -2.88 18.73
C PRO A 20 1.84 -4.01 18.26
N HIS A 21 1.60 -5.25 18.71
CA HIS A 21 2.42 -6.40 18.31
C HIS A 21 2.22 -6.81 16.85
N GLU A 22 1.06 -6.53 16.25
CA GLU A 22 0.82 -6.75 14.82
C GLU A 22 1.57 -5.70 13.99
N LEU A 23 1.61 -4.45 14.47
CA LEU A 23 2.41 -3.38 13.84
C LEU A 23 3.90 -3.69 13.88
N ASP A 24 4.41 -4.20 15.00
CA ASP A 24 5.82 -4.55 15.14
C ASP A 24 6.25 -5.63 14.14
N VAL A 25 5.32 -6.49 13.70
CA VAL A 25 5.54 -7.49 12.64
C VAL A 25 5.35 -6.89 11.25
N ALA A 26 4.32 -6.06 11.05
CA ALA A 26 3.96 -5.54 9.73
C ALA A 26 4.92 -4.44 9.25
N MET A 27 5.35 -3.53 10.12
CA MET A 27 6.13 -2.35 9.71
C MET A 27 7.46 -2.69 9.01
N PRO A 28 8.28 -3.65 9.49
CA PRO A 28 9.49 -4.04 8.77
C PRO A 28 9.22 -4.59 7.37
N LEU A 29 8.13 -5.35 7.21
CA LEU A 29 7.72 -5.89 5.90
C LEU A 29 7.23 -4.79 4.96
N ILE A 30 6.45 -3.83 5.47
CA ILE A 30 5.97 -2.69 4.69
C ILE A 30 7.16 -1.85 4.20
N GLU A 31 8.14 -1.58 5.05
CA GLU A 31 9.37 -0.87 4.67
C GLU A 31 10.14 -1.59 3.56
N GLU A 32 10.33 -2.90 3.68
CA GLU A 32 11.00 -3.70 2.64
C GLU A 32 10.23 -3.71 1.31
N ILE A 33 8.89 -3.82 1.37
CA ILE A 33 8.03 -3.75 0.19
C ILE A 33 8.14 -2.39 -0.49
N GLN A 34 8.15 -1.30 0.25
CA GLN A 34 8.28 0.05 -0.30
C GLN A 34 9.62 0.24 -1.03
N GLU A 35 10.71 -0.27 -0.46
CA GLU A 35 12.01 -0.25 -1.12
C GLU A 35 12.01 -1.09 -2.42
N LEU A 36 11.43 -2.29 -2.38
CA LEU A 36 11.32 -3.15 -3.55
C LEU A 36 10.44 -2.56 -4.66
N LYS A 37 9.33 -1.91 -4.31
CA LYS A 37 8.44 -1.22 -5.27
C LYS A 37 9.20 -0.14 -6.01
N ARG A 38 9.99 0.66 -5.30
CA ARG A 38 10.84 1.71 -5.90
C ARG A 38 11.90 1.11 -6.81
N GLN A 39 12.59 0.06 -6.38
CA GLN A 39 13.65 -0.58 -7.18
C GLN A 39 13.12 -1.20 -8.48
N LYS A 40 11.89 -1.71 -8.45
CA LYS A 40 11.29 -2.44 -9.58
C LYS A 40 10.28 -1.63 -10.38
N ASN A 41 10.10 -0.35 -10.07
CA ASN A 41 9.08 0.51 -10.69
C ASN A 41 7.69 -0.17 -10.71
N VAL A 42 7.24 -0.63 -9.54
CA VAL A 42 5.97 -1.35 -9.35
C VAL A 42 4.91 -0.38 -8.84
N VAL A 43 3.70 -0.46 -9.36
CA VAL A 43 2.50 0.12 -8.75
C VAL A 43 1.67 -0.98 -8.09
N VAL A 44 1.22 -0.75 -6.85
CA VAL A 44 0.35 -1.67 -6.09
C VAL A 44 -1.06 -1.11 -6.04
N LEU A 45 -2.04 -1.90 -6.50
CA LEU A 45 -3.45 -1.52 -6.57
C LEU A 45 -4.26 -2.25 -5.49
N GLY A 46 -4.56 -1.57 -4.39
CA GLY A 46 -5.31 -2.11 -3.26
C GLY A 46 -6.82 -2.00 -3.43
N HIS A 47 -7.53 -3.13 -3.41
CA HIS A 47 -8.99 -3.11 -3.36
C HIS A 47 -9.50 -2.72 -1.95
N ASN A 48 -10.70 -2.13 -1.88
CA ASN A 48 -11.40 -1.75 -0.64
C ASN A 48 -11.57 -2.85 0.43
N TYR A 49 -11.26 -4.10 0.12
CA TYR A 49 -11.41 -5.25 1.02
C TYR A 49 -10.07 -5.81 1.52
N MET A 50 -8.97 -5.14 1.21
CA MET A 50 -7.66 -5.56 1.69
C MET A 50 -7.52 -5.32 3.19
N THR A 51 -6.67 -6.13 3.83
CA THR A 51 -6.30 -5.96 5.22
C THR A 51 -5.63 -4.59 5.42
N PRO A 52 -5.68 -4.00 6.63
CA PRO A 52 -5.22 -2.62 6.85
C PRO A 52 -3.76 -2.39 6.44
N ASP A 53 -2.88 -3.34 6.72
CA ASP A 53 -1.46 -3.35 6.34
C ASP A 53 -1.25 -3.26 4.82
N VAL A 54 -2.04 -3.98 4.03
CA VAL A 54 -1.99 -3.88 2.57
C VAL A 54 -2.66 -2.60 2.09
N PHE A 55 -3.83 -2.27 2.64
CA PHE A 55 -4.67 -1.16 2.21
C PHE A 55 -4.01 0.21 2.46
N TYR A 56 -3.39 0.41 3.63
CA TYR A 56 -2.72 1.65 4.00
C TYR A 56 -1.20 1.59 3.95
N GLY A 57 -0.59 0.40 4.02
CA GLY A 57 0.87 0.27 4.07
C GLY A 57 1.52 -0.03 2.73
N CYS A 58 0.94 -0.93 1.92
CA CYS A 58 1.59 -1.41 0.69
C CYS A 58 1.02 -0.82 -0.60
N SER A 59 -0.25 -0.43 -0.62
CA SER A 59 -0.95 0.02 -1.83
C SER A 59 -0.56 1.44 -2.22
N ASP A 60 -0.32 1.71 -3.50
CA ASP A 60 -0.12 3.08 -4.02
C ASP A 60 -1.46 3.76 -4.29
N TYR A 61 -2.41 2.97 -4.82
CA TYR A 61 -3.77 3.41 -5.06
C TYR A 61 -4.75 2.46 -4.43
N ILE A 62 -5.74 3.04 -3.75
CA ILE A 62 -6.87 2.30 -3.19
C ILE A 62 -8.18 2.71 -3.85
N GLY A 63 -9.05 1.72 -4.10
CA GLY A 63 -10.36 1.94 -4.70
C GLY A 63 -11.19 0.68 -4.93
N ASP A 64 -12.34 0.88 -5.56
CA ASP A 64 -13.19 -0.18 -6.08
C ASP A 64 -12.73 -0.64 -7.48
N SER A 65 -13.43 -1.62 -8.06
CA SER A 65 -13.10 -2.17 -9.37
C SER A 65 -12.97 -1.12 -10.48
N LEU A 66 -13.83 -0.09 -10.50
CA LEU A 66 -13.80 0.92 -11.55
C LEU A 66 -12.64 1.89 -11.34
N GLY A 67 -12.39 2.30 -10.11
CA GLY A 67 -11.24 3.14 -9.75
C GLY A 67 -9.93 2.46 -10.09
N LEU A 68 -9.76 1.19 -9.70
CA LEU A 68 -8.54 0.44 -9.98
C LEU A 68 -8.36 0.18 -11.48
N ALA A 69 -9.43 -0.13 -12.23
CA ALA A 69 -9.34 -0.32 -13.68
C ALA A 69 -8.85 0.95 -14.41
N ARG A 70 -9.26 2.14 -13.95
CA ARG A 70 -8.76 3.42 -14.49
C ARG A 70 -7.29 3.62 -14.17
N GLN A 71 -6.88 3.40 -12.92
CA GLN A 71 -5.46 3.54 -12.53
C GLN A 71 -4.56 2.54 -13.26
N ALA A 72 -5.01 1.30 -13.44
CA ALA A 72 -4.29 0.30 -14.22
C ALA A 72 -4.12 0.68 -15.70
N ALA A 73 -5.08 1.43 -16.27
CA ALA A 73 -4.99 1.91 -17.65
C ALA A 73 -4.10 3.14 -17.82
N GLU A 74 -3.89 3.91 -16.75
CA GLU A 74 -3.15 5.19 -16.75
C GLU A 74 -1.71 5.07 -16.26
N THR A 75 -1.34 3.96 -15.62
CA THR A 75 -0.01 3.81 -15.01
C THR A 75 1.12 3.62 -16.04
N GLU A 76 2.27 4.20 -15.74
CA GLU A 76 3.54 4.02 -16.48
C GLU A 76 4.48 3.03 -15.77
N ALA A 77 4.03 2.38 -14.70
CA ALA A 77 4.82 1.39 -13.96
C ALA A 77 5.08 0.15 -14.82
N ASP A 78 6.27 -0.44 -14.68
CA ASP A 78 6.66 -1.65 -15.41
C ASP A 78 5.88 -2.89 -14.93
N ILE A 79 5.42 -2.87 -13.67
CA ILE A 79 4.74 -3.97 -13.00
C ILE A 79 3.53 -3.43 -12.23
N ILE A 80 2.39 -4.10 -12.38
CA ILE A 80 1.18 -3.88 -11.57
C ILE A 80 1.04 -5.07 -10.62
N LEU A 81 0.90 -4.80 -9.32
CA LEU A 81 0.64 -5.80 -8.27
C LEU A 81 -0.70 -5.58 -7.59
#